data_AF-A0A2M8CU44-F1
#
_entry.id   AF-A0A2M8CU44-F1
#
_cell.length_a   1.000
_cell.length_b   1.000
_cell.length_c   1.000
_cell.angle_alpha   90.00
_cell.angle_beta   90.00
_cell.angle_gamma   90.00
#
_symmetry.space_group_name_H-M   'P 1'
#
loop_
_entity.id
_entity.type
_entity.pdbx_description
1 polymer ?
#
loop_
_entity_poly.entity_id
_entity_poly.type
_entity_poly.pdbx_seq_one_letter_code
_entity_poly.pdbx_strand_id
1 'polypeptide(L)'
;MKSPLAWLFPSLKNLFFALILAGVMARGNTLLNADGDLGHHLALGRLMLTSGQIPQTDPFSFRTAGVAAIPHEWLIEILFAALEKAFGLGGIVFFSALLIAAALTHFFVFFVKLSMAIVFPLFFGALLQKQMACSLFSGFHPHQLCHFIFHTGYNPNLFINHVGRFV
;
A
#
# COMPACT_ATOMS: atom_id res chain seq x y z
N MET A 1 -34.80 -22.09 0.82
CA MET A 1 -34.63 -21.23 2.02
C MET A 1 -33.44 -21.74 2.81
N LYS A 2 -32.49 -20.89 3.21
CA LYS A 2 -31.36 -21.34 4.07
C LYS A 2 -31.88 -21.68 5.46
N SER A 3 -31.39 -22.74 6.09
CA SER A 3 -31.79 -23.09 7.45
C SER A 3 -31.39 -21.97 8.44
N PRO A 4 -32.14 -21.73 9.52
CA PRO A 4 -31.77 -20.73 10.53
C PRO A 4 -30.39 -21.00 11.17
N LEU A 5 -29.91 -22.25 11.18
CA LEU A 5 -28.53 -22.58 11.56
C LEU A 5 -27.47 -22.01 10.60
N ALA A 6 -27.77 -21.81 9.31
CA ALA A 6 -26.84 -21.24 8.34
C ALA A 6 -26.55 -19.74 8.58
N TRP A 7 -27.31 -19.08 9.45
CA TRP A 7 -27.02 -17.74 9.95
C TRP A 7 -26.05 -17.73 11.14
N LEU A 8 -26.00 -18.83 11.90
CA LEU A 8 -25.12 -18.98 13.06
C LEU A 8 -23.68 -19.34 12.67
N PHE A 9 -23.49 -20.02 11.53
CA PHE A 9 -22.17 -20.35 11.03
C PHE A 9 -21.72 -19.35 9.96
N PRO A 10 -20.70 -18.50 10.23
CA PRO A 10 -20.17 -17.62 9.21
C PRO A 10 -19.64 -18.45 8.04
N SER A 11 -19.94 -18.01 6.81
CA SER A 11 -19.34 -18.66 5.64
C SER A 11 -17.81 -18.63 5.72
N LEU A 12 -17.12 -19.65 5.20
CA LEU A 12 -15.65 -19.73 5.23
C LEU A 12 -15.00 -18.43 4.71
N LYS A 13 -15.58 -17.82 3.68
CA LYS A 13 -15.21 -16.50 3.16
C LYS A 13 -15.28 -15.40 4.21
N ASN A 14 -16.40 -15.31 4.94
CA ASN A 14 -16.60 -14.28 5.95
C ASN A 14 -15.69 -14.49 7.17
N LEU A 15 -15.48 -15.75 7.56
CA LEU A 15 -14.52 -16.10 8.61
C LEU A 15 -13.10 -15.72 8.19
N PHE A 16 -12.69 -16.07 6.98
CA PHE A 16 -11.38 -15.70 6.43
C PHE A 16 -11.19 -14.18 6.41
N PHE A 17 -12.15 -13.44 5.87
CA PHE A 17 -12.13 -11.98 5.86
C PHE A 17 -12.00 -11.39 7.27
N ALA A 18 -12.82 -11.85 8.22
CA ALA A 18 -12.81 -11.35 9.60
C ALA A 18 -11.48 -11.65 10.31
N LEU A 19 -10.91 -12.83 10.09
CA LEU A 19 -9.61 -13.20 10.67
C LEU A 19 -8.47 -12.36 10.10
N ILE A 20 -8.46 -12.10 8.79
CA ILE A 20 -7.45 -11.21 8.19
C ILE A 20 -7.62 -9.78 8.72
N LEU A 21 -8.85 -9.26 8.71
CA LEU A 21 -9.14 -7.91 9.21
C LEU A 21 -8.67 -7.75 10.67
N ALA A 22 -9.08 -8.67 11.55
CA ALA A 22 -8.69 -8.65 12.96
C ALA A 22 -7.17 -8.80 13.14
N GLY A 23 -6.54 -9.68 12.36
CA GLY A 23 -5.09 -9.91 12.41
C GLY A 23 -4.27 -8.69 11.98
N VAL A 24 -4.67 -7.98 10.92
CA VAL A 24 -4.00 -6.74 10.49
C VAL A 24 -4.25 -5.63 11.50
N MET A 25 -5.49 -5.46 11.98
CA MET A 25 -5.83 -4.46 13.00
C MET A 25 -5.02 -4.64 14.28
N ALA A 26 -4.87 -5.88 14.75
CA ALA A 26 -4.07 -6.19 15.94
C ALA A 26 -2.59 -5.82 15.80
N ARG A 27 -2.09 -5.71 14.56
CA ARG A 27 -0.70 -5.33 14.24
C ARG A 27 -0.58 -3.87 13.78
N GLY A 28 -1.62 -3.07 13.91
CA GLY A 28 -1.67 -1.69 13.41
C GLY A 28 -0.46 -0.85 13.80
N ASN A 29 -0.08 -0.86 15.09
CA ASN A 29 1.05 -0.06 15.55
C ASN A 29 2.39 -0.48 14.93
N THR A 30 2.60 -1.79 14.71
CA THR A 30 3.79 -2.28 14.02
C THR A 30 3.79 -1.87 12.55
N LEU A 31 2.62 -1.92 11.89
CA LEU A 31 2.49 -1.56 10.47
C LEU A 31 2.74 -0.08 10.23
N LEU A 32 2.24 0.80 11.11
CA LEU A 32 2.44 2.24 10.99
C LEU A 32 3.91 2.67 11.15
N ASN A 33 4.74 1.83 11.80
CA ASN A 33 6.12 2.15 12.15
C ASN A 33 7.14 1.19 11.51
N ALA A 34 6.74 0.41 10.50
CA ALA A 34 7.56 -0.67 9.96
C ALA A 34 8.79 -0.15 9.17
N ASP A 35 8.60 0.89 8.36
CA ASP A 35 9.62 1.51 7.51
C ASP A 35 9.98 2.94 7.96
N GLY A 36 9.07 3.62 8.66
CA GLY A 36 9.24 4.99 9.14
C GLY A 36 8.83 6.06 8.12
N ASP A 37 8.40 5.67 6.92
CA ASP A 37 8.09 6.60 5.82
C ASP A 37 6.68 7.19 5.93
N LEU A 38 5.79 6.58 6.71
CA LEU A 38 4.41 7.05 6.89
C LEU A 38 4.33 8.54 7.26
N GLY A 39 5.24 9.03 8.11
CA GLY A 39 5.27 10.43 8.51
C GLY A 39 5.49 11.38 7.32
N HIS A 40 6.36 10.98 6.38
CA HIS A 40 6.63 11.74 5.16
C HIS A 40 5.40 11.76 4.24
N HIS A 41 4.75 10.61 4.01
CA HIS A 41 3.53 10.51 3.21
C HIS A 41 2.38 11.35 3.78
N LEU A 42 2.21 11.34 5.11
CA LEU A 42 1.20 12.18 5.76
C LEU A 42 1.52 13.67 5.63
N ALA A 43 2.78 14.07 5.72
CA ALA A 43 3.19 15.46 5.53
C ALA A 43 2.92 15.94 4.09
N LEU A 44 3.27 15.13 3.08
CA LEU A 44 2.97 15.41 1.68
C LEU A 44 1.45 15.47 1.43
N GLY A 45 0.69 14.50 1.93
CA GLY A 45 -0.76 14.48 1.78
C GLY A 45 -1.45 15.68 2.42
N ARG A 46 -0.99 16.11 3.61
CA ARG A 46 -1.50 17.33 4.26
C ARG A 46 -1.16 18.57 3.43
N LEU A 47 0.07 18.67 2.91
CA LEU A 47 0.47 19.77 2.03
C LEU A 47 -0.41 19.84 0.77
N MET A 48 -0.69 18.70 0.14
CA MET A 48 -1.56 18.61 -1.04
C MET A 48 -3.00 19.02 -0.69
N LEU A 49 -3.54 18.56 0.45
CA LEU A 49 -4.88 18.94 0.91
C LEU A 49 -5.00 20.43 1.20
N THR A 50 -3.96 21.07 1.73
CA THR A 50 -3.99 22.50 2.05
C THR A 50 -3.70 23.39 0.85
N SER A 51 -2.79 22.99 -0.03
CA SER A 51 -2.39 23.80 -1.20
C SER A 51 -3.29 23.58 -2.42
N GLY A 52 -3.97 22.43 -2.51
CA GLY A 52 -4.70 22.00 -3.69
C GLY A 52 -3.79 21.66 -4.89
N GLN A 53 -2.49 21.55 -4.67
CA GLN A 53 -1.50 21.30 -5.71
C GLN A 53 -0.71 20.03 -5.41
N ILE A 54 -0.33 19.31 -6.46
CA ILE A 54 0.56 18.17 -6.38
C ILE A 54 2.00 18.68 -6.55
N PRO A 55 2.86 18.61 -5.50
CA PRO A 55 4.24 19.07 -5.57
C PRO A 55 5.00 18.36 -6.70
N GLN A 56 5.71 19.14 -7.51
CA GLN A 56 6.59 18.62 -8.56
C GLN A 56 8.01 18.36 -8.05
N THR A 57 8.26 18.65 -6.77
CA THR A 57 9.52 18.46 -6.05
C THR A 57 9.19 17.90 -4.67
N ASP A 58 10.16 17.27 -4.01
CA ASP A 58 10.04 16.89 -2.61
C ASP A 58 10.52 18.06 -1.73
N PRO A 59 9.62 18.77 -1.02
CA PRO A 59 9.98 19.91 -0.18
C PRO A 59 10.61 19.49 1.15
N PHE A 60 10.52 18.21 1.54
CA PHE A 60 11.02 17.69 2.81
C PHE A 60 12.38 17.01 2.67
N SER A 61 12.83 16.70 1.45
CA SER A 61 14.15 16.14 1.22
C SER A 61 15.24 17.20 1.27
N PHE A 62 16.19 17.00 2.20
CA PHE A 62 17.40 17.82 2.30
C PHE A 62 18.36 17.61 1.12
N ARG A 63 18.43 16.40 0.55
CA ARG A 63 19.41 16.04 -0.49
C ARG A 63 18.93 16.39 -1.89
N THR A 64 17.62 16.31 -2.13
CA THR A 64 17.00 16.52 -3.44
C THR A 64 16.09 17.74 -3.44
N ALA A 65 16.35 18.71 -2.55
CA ALA A 65 15.65 19.97 -2.52
C ALA A 65 15.69 20.64 -3.90
N GLY A 66 14.52 20.95 -4.47
CA GLY A 66 14.40 21.58 -5.79
C GLY A 66 14.59 20.64 -6.99
N VAL A 67 14.89 19.35 -6.78
CA VAL A 67 14.94 18.37 -7.86
C VAL A 67 13.52 17.91 -8.20
N ALA A 68 13.22 17.82 -9.49
CA ALA A 68 11.94 17.31 -9.96
C ALA A 68 11.70 15.88 -9.44
N ALA A 69 10.58 15.69 -8.75
CA ALA A 69 10.11 14.41 -8.24
C ALA A 69 8.86 14.00 -9.03
N ILE A 70 8.70 12.69 -9.25
CA ILE A 70 7.45 12.15 -9.80
C ILE A 70 6.60 11.73 -8.60
N PRO A 71 5.53 12.48 -8.27
CA PRO A 71 4.68 12.20 -7.12
C PRO A 71 3.73 11.06 -7.48
N HIS A 72 4.23 9.83 -7.56
CA HIS A 72 3.47 8.65 -7.99
C HIS A 72 2.47 8.15 -6.93
N GLU A 73 2.61 8.60 -5.68
CA GLU A 73 1.80 8.17 -4.52
C GLU A 73 0.79 9.23 -4.07
N TRP A 74 0.65 10.33 -4.82
CA TRP A 74 -0.16 11.50 -4.45
C TRP A 74 -1.60 11.15 -4.02
N LEU A 75 -2.25 10.21 -4.70
CA LEU A 75 -3.65 9.87 -4.42
C LEU A 75 -3.79 9.18 -3.06
N ILE A 76 -2.87 8.27 -2.73
CA ILE A 76 -2.93 7.56 -1.45
C ILE A 76 -2.50 8.48 -0.31
N GLU A 77 -1.55 9.40 -0.55
CA GLU A 77 -1.13 10.42 0.41
C GLU A 77 -2.28 11.35 0.80
N ILE A 78 -3.02 11.87 -0.19
CA ILE A 78 -4.23 12.68 0.05
C ILE A 78 -5.27 11.89 0.84
N LEU A 79 -5.52 10.63 0.44
CA LEU A 79 -6.51 9.79 1.11
C LEU A 79 -6.11 9.50 2.56
N PHE A 80 -4.84 9.19 2.81
CA PHE A 80 -4.32 8.91 4.15
C PHE A 80 -4.34 10.15 5.03
N ALA A 81 -3.96 11.31 4.49
CA ALA A 81 -4.07 12.58 5.22
C ALA A 81 -5.54 12.93 5.54
N ALA A 82 -6.48 12.64 4.64
CA ALA A 82 -7.91 12.84 4.90
C ALA A 82 -8.46 11.88 5.97
N LEU A 83 -8.07 10.61 5.91
CA LEU A 83 -8.43 9.60 6.92
C LEU A 83 -7.82 9.94 8.28
N GLU A 84 -6.57 10.40 8.31
CA GLU A 84 -5.88 10.83 9.51
C GLU A 84 -6.57 12.03 10.15
N LYS A 85 -6.97 13.01 9.34
CA LYS A 85 -7.74 14.17 9.81
C LYS A 85 -9.11 13.78 10.39
N ALA A 86 -9.79 12.79 9.81
CA ALA A 86 -11.15 12.40 10.20
C ALA A 86 -11.19 11.41 11.38
N PHE A 87 -10.24 10.46 11.42
CA PHE A 87 -10.28 9.28 12.29
C PHE A 87 -8.95 9.00 12.99
N GLY A 88 -7.96 9.89 12.86
CA GLY A 88 -6.61 9.69 13.35
C GLY A 88 -5.89 8.55 12.63
N LEU A 89 -4.73 8.16 13.18
CA LEU A 89 -3.93 7.05 12.65
C LEU A 89 -4.70 5.71 12.65
N GLY A 90 -5.65 5.54 13.57
CA GLY A 90 -6.53 4.36 13.60
C GLY A 90 -7.39 4.22 12.34
N GLY A 91 -7.80 5.34 11.72
CA GLY A 91 -8.51 5.33 10.44
C GLY A 91 -7.68 4.78 9.30
N ILE A 92 -6.39 5.14 9.25
CA ILE A 92 -5.44 4.61 8.26
C ILE A 92 -5.28 3.10 8.45
N VAL A 93 -5.07 2.65 9.70
CA VAL A 93 -4.95 1.22 10.01
C VAL A 93 -6.20 0.46 9.59
N PHE A 94 -7.37 0.97 9.93
CA PHE A 94 -8.64 0.34 9.59
C PHE A 94 -8.85 0.26 8.08
N PHE A 95 -8.61 1.35 7.36
CA PHE A 95 -8.73 1.39 5.91
C PHE A 95 -7.76 0.42 5.23
N SER A 96 -6.49 0.42 5.64
CA SER A 96 -5.48 -0.51 5.13
C SER A 96 -5.85 -1.96 5.44
N ALA A 97 -6.30 -2.27 6.66
CA ALA A 97 -6.76 -3.60 7.04
C ALA A 97 -7.96 -4.04 6.21
N LEU A 98 -8.90 -3.13 5.93
CA LEU A 98 -10.06 -3.39 5.10
C LEU A 98 -9.67 -3.73 3.66
N LEU A 99 -8.78 -2.94 3.06
CA LEU A 99 -8.28 -3.18 1.71
C LEU A 99 -7.55 -4.53 1.60
N ILE A 100 -6.66 -4.83 2.56
CA ILE A 100 -5.92 -6.09 2.60
C ILE A 100 -6.89 -7.27 2.77
N ALA A 101 -7.80 -7.20 3.73
CA ALA A 101 -8.78 -8.26 3.95
C ALA A 101 -9.66 -8.48 2.73
N ALA A 102 -10.12 -7.41 2.07
CA ALA A 102 -10.93 -7.49 0.86
C ALA A 102 -10.15 -8.13 -0.30
N ALA A 103 -8.92 -7.67 -0.57
CA ALA A 103 -8.09 -8.20 -1.64
C ALA A 103 -7.78 -9.69 -1.45
N LEU A 104 -7.32 -10.08 -0.25
CA LEU A 104 -6.99 -11.48 0.03
C LEU A 104 -8.20 -12.39 -0.01
N THR A 105 -9.35 -11.92 0.50
CA THR A 105 -10.60 -12.67 0.41
C THR A 105 -11.07 -12.81 -1.04
N HIS A 106 -10.91 -11.77 -1.86
CA HIS A 106 -11.24 -11.81 -3.27
C HIS A 106 -10.39 -12.86 -4.01
N PHE A 107 -9.07 -12.84 -3.80
CA PHE A 107 -8.17 -13.85 -4.35
C PHE A 107 -8.51 -15.25 -3.87
N PHE A 108 -8.74 -15.44 -2.57
CA PHE A 108 -9.15 -16.73 -2.02
C PHE A 108 -10.39 -17.28 -2.74
N VAL A 109 -11.44 -16.47 -2.88
CA VAL A 109 -12.66 -16.86 -3.58
C VAL A 109 -12.40 -17.14 -5.06
N PHE A 110 -11.55 -16.34 -5.71
CA PHE A 110 -11.18 -16.51 -7.12
C PHE A 110 -10.48 -17.86 -7.36
N PHE A 111 -9.47 -18.21 -6.55
CA PHE A 111 -8.76 -19.49 -6.67
C PHE A 111 -9.63 -20.70 -6.32
N VAL A 112 -10.52 -20.57 -5.33
CA VAL A 112 -11.50 -21.63 -5.01
C VAL A 112 -12.46 -21.86 -6.18
N LYS A 113 -12.91 -20.80 -6.86
CA LYS A 113 -13.78 -20.92 -8.05
C LYS A 113 -13.10 -21.60 -9.24
N LEU A 114 -11.78 -21.47 -9.35
CA LEU A 114 -10.99 -22.14 -10.39
C LEU A 114 -10.62 -23.60 -10.04
N SER A 115 -11.10 -24.13 -8.90
CA SER A 115 -10.68 -25.44 -8.37
C SER A 115 -9.17 -25.54 -8.09
N MET A 116 -8.49 -24.40 -7.96
CA MET A 116 -7.05 -24.28 -7.70
C MET A 116 -6.79 -23.82 -6.25
N ALA A 117 -7.60 -24.30 -5.30
CA ALA A 117 -7.51 -23.88 -3.91
C ALA A 117 -6.14 -24.17 -3.28
N ILE A 118 -5.42 -25.20 -3.74
CA ILE A 118 -4.05 -25.51 -3.29
C ILE A 118 -2.99 -24.55 -3.83
N VAL A 119 -3.28 -23.84 -4.93
CA VAL A 119 -2.37 -22.86 -5.54
C VAL A 119 -2.39 -21.55 -4.78
N PHE A 120 -3.50 -21.21 -4.12
CA PHE A 120 -3.62 -20.02 -3.28
C PHE A 120 -2.55 -19.94 -2.16
N PRO A 121 -2.38 -20.95 -1.28
CA PRO A 121 -1.34 -20.89 -0.25
C PRO A 121 0.08 -20.95 -0.83
N LEU A 122 0.30 -21.58 -1.99
CA LEU A 122 1.60 -21.58 -2.66
C LEU A 122 1.95 -20.19 -3.23
N PHE A 123 0.99 -19.55 -3.90
CA PHE A 123 1.12 -18.19 -4.39
C PHE A 123 1.35 -17.20 -3.24
N PHE A 124 0.57 -17.31 -2.17
CA PHE A 124 0.71 -16.45 -1.00
C PHE A 124 2.02 -16.69 -0.24
N GLY A 125 2.43 -17.96 -0.10
CA GLY A 125 3.72 -18.33 0.49
C GLY A 125 4.90 -17.74 -0.30
N ALA A 126 4.84 -17.79 -1.63
CA ALA A 126 5.86 -17.17 -2.48
C ALA A 126 5.91 -15.64 -2.34
N LEU A 127 4.75 -14.97 -2.20
CA LEU A 127 4.70 -13.53 -1.94
C LEU A 127 5.33 -13.15 -0.58
N LEU A 128 5.03 -13.93 0.47
CA LEU A 128 5.60 -13.69 1.80
C LEU A 128 7.12 -13.91 1.81
N GLN A 129 7.61 -14.94 1.11
CA GLN A 129 9.04 -15.17 0.94
C GLN A 129 9.72 -14.02 0.21
N LYS A 130 9.11 -13.51 -0.87
CA LYS A 130 9.62 -12.32 -1.57
C LYS A 130 9.71 -11.13 -0.62
N GLN A 131 8.68 -10.86 0.17
CA GLN A 131 8.70 -9.75 1.12
C GLN A 131 9.82 -9.93 2.15
N MET A 132 9.95 -11.12 2.74
CA MET A 132 10.98 -11.41 3.73
C MET A 132 12.40 -11.36 3.13
N ALA A 133 12.58 -11.84 1.91
CA ALA A 133 13.83 -11.73 1.17
C ALA A 133 14.19 -10.27 0.88
N CYS A 134 13.22 -9.45 0.46
CA CYS A 134 13.41 -8.01 0.31
C CYS A 134 13.78 -7.34 1.64
N SER A 135 13.18 -7.75 2.77
CA SER A 135 13.51 -7.24 4.11
C SER A 135 14.91 -7.64 4.60
N LEU A 136 15.41 -8.81 4.19
CA LEU A 136 16.79 -9.25 4.46
C LEU A 136 17.79 -8.52 3.55
N PHE A 137 17.40 -8.22 2.31
CA PHE A 137 18.23 -7.49 1.35
C PHE A 137 18.21 -5.97 1.57
N SER A 138 17.17 -5.40 2.19
CA SER A 138 17.15 -3.98 2.59
C SER A 138 18.13 -3.66 3.73
N GLY A 139 18.69 -4.68 4.39
CA GLY A 139 19.89 -4.53 5.24
C GLY A 139 21.19 -4.33 4.44
N PHE A 140 21.19 -4.69 3.15
CA PHE A 140 22.21 -4.31 2.17
C PHE A 140 21.73 -3.05 1.42
N HIS A 141 21.89 -1.90 2.07
CA HIS A 141 21.98 -0.56 1.49
C HIS A 141 21.55 -0.37 0.00
N PRO A 142 20.41 0.30 -0.29
CA PRO A 142 19.84 0.51 -1.64
C PRO A 142 20.73 1.21 -2.68
N HIS A 143 21.85 1.82 -2.29
CA HIS A 143 22.67 2.66 -3.15
C HIS A 143 23.53 1.87 -4.16
N GLN A 144 23.73 0.56 -3.96
CA GLN A 144 24.58 -0.25 -4.86
C GLN A 144 23.84 -0.72 -6.12
N LEU A 145 22.51 -0.83 -6.09
CA LEU A 145 21.69 -1.25 -7.24
C LEU A 145 21.38 -0.10 -8.22
N CYS A 146 21.29 1.14 -7.74
CA CYS A 146 21.04 2.30 -8.61
C CYS A 146 22.18 2.54 -9.63
N HIS A 147 23.43 2.18 -9.31
CA HIS A 147 24.55 2.39 -10.24
C HIS A 147 24.49 1.48 -11.49
N PHE A 148 23.66 0.43 -11.49
CA PHE A 148 23.55 -0.52 -12.59
C PHE A 148 22.38 -0.22 -13.55
N ILE A 149 21.32 0.47 -13.08
CA ILE A 149 20.10 0.74 -13.87
C ILE A 149 20.14 2.11 -14.56
N PHE A 150 20.86 3.11 -14.02
CA PHE A 150 20.95 4.43 -14.66
C PHE A 150 21.80 4.48 -15.94
N HIS A 151 22.40 3.36 -16.36
CA HIS A 151 23.17 3.28 -17.61
C HIS A 151 22.30 2.94 -18.85
N THR A 152 20.99 2.67 -18.68
CA THR A 152 20.09 2.26 -19.78
C THR A 152 18.82 3.12 -19.89
N GLY A 153 19.00 4.41 -20.19
CA GLY A 153 18.13 5.11 -21.15
C GLY A 153 16.68 5.48 -20.75
N TYR A 154 16.41 5.91 -19.50
CA TYR A 154 15.11 6.50 -19.15
C TYR A 154 15.10 8.03 -19.39
N ASN A 155 14.18 8.53 -20.23
CA ASN A 155 14.00 9.96 -20.50
C ASN A 155 12.77 10.53 -19.74
N PRO A 156 12.97 11.27 -18.64
CA PRO A 156 11.88 11.77 -17.78
C PRO A 156 11.01 12.86 -18.43
N ASN A 157 11.42 13.44 -19.55
CA ASN A 157 10.71 14.56 -20.19
C ASN A 157 9.39 14.16 -20.90
N LEU A 158 9.14 12.87 -21.14
CA LEU A 158 7.94 12.40 -21.84
C LEU A 158 6.70 12.27 -20.93
N PHE A 159 6.89 12.07 -19.62
CA PHE A 159 5.77 11.84 -18.69
C PHE A 159 5.17 13.15 -18.14
N ILE A 160 6.03 14.16 -17.90
CA ILE A 160 5.64 15.47 -17.35
C ILE A 160 4.66 16.21 -18.29
N ASN A 161 4.79 16.03 -19.61
CA ASN A 161 3.98 16.74 -20.60
C ASN A 161 2.54 16.24 -20.77
N HIS A 162 2.17 15.06 -20.24
CA HIS A 162 0.82 14.50 -20.40
C HIS A 162 -0.09 14.68 -19.17
N VAL A 163 0.48 14.85 -17.97
CA VAL A 163 -0.33 15.03 -16.74
C VAL A 163 -0.62 16.51 -16.45
N GLY A 164 0.25 17.43 -16.90
CA GLY A 164 0.08 18.87 -16.71
C GLY A 164 -1.01 19.54 -17.58
N ARG A 165 -1.80 18.78 -18.35
CA ARG A 165 -2.87 19.30 -19.24
C ARG A 165 -4.30 19.02 -18.76
N PHE A 166 -4.47 18.38 -17.60
CA PHE A 166 -5.80 18.06 -17.05
C PHE A 166 -6.25 18.96 -15.89
N VAL A 167 -5.64 20.14 -15.76
CA VAL A 167 -6.16 21.25 -14.94
C VAL A 167 -6.19 22.51 -15.78
#